data_AF-A0A1X0QHA4-F1
#
_entry.id   AF-A0A1X0QHA4-F1
#
_cell.length_a   1.000
_cell.length_b   1.000
_cell.length_c   1.000
_cell.angle_alpha   90.00
_cell.angle_beta   90.00
_cell.angle_gamma   90.00
#
_symmetry.space_group_name_H-M   'P 1'
#
loop_
_entity.id
_entity.type
_entity.pdbx_description
1 polymer ?
#
loop_
_entity_poly.entity_id
_entity_poly.type
_entity_poly.pdbx_seq_one_letter_code
_entity_poly.pdbx_strand_id
1 'polypeptide(L)'
;MNKYGKVYHKIHDKAINGKDLKTCLFELKNACLSLEINDLVFILDNDRIHHYSGLSSMIESLNLNLQYLPAYSPFLNPIENCLLIWKNYVIRMEALNETQLKNFIDFSFNEVTLDNCDCFYRKMLRYINRSANSEVILE
;
A
#
# COMPACT_ATOMS: atom_id res chain seq x y z
N MET A 1 -4.75 1.76 0.47
CA MET A 1 -5.20 3.17 0.51
C MET A 1 -5.36 3.68 -0.90
N ASN A 2 -6.09 4.78 -1.09
CA ASN A 2 -6.14 5.54 -2.34
C ASN A 2 -5.95 7.04 -2.03
N LYS A 3 -6.08 7.92 -3.02
CA LYS A 3 -5.95 9.38 -2.81
C LYS A 3 -6.99 9.99 -1.87
N TYR A 4 -8.10 9.28 -1.64
CA TYR A 4 -9.19 9.71 -0.75
C TYR A 4 -9.09 9.09 0.65
N GLY A 5 -8.02 8.37 0.95
CA GLY A 5 -7.75 7.87 2.29
C GLY A 5 -7.45 6.38 2.35
N LYS A 6 -7.51 5.87 3.57
CA LYS A 6 -7.33 4.45 3.86
C LYS A 6 -8.54 3.67 3.37
N VAL A 7 -8.27 2.44 2.93
CA VAL A 7 -9.29 1.52 2.41
C VAL A 7 -9.31 0.25 3.24
N TYR A 8 -8.13 -0.32 3.44
CA TYR A 8 -7.95 -1.57 4.17
C TYR A 8 -6.49 -1.66 4.62
N HIS A 9 -6.28 -2.25 5.80
CA HIS A 9 -4.98 -2.70 6.29
C HIS A 9 -5.17 -3.97 7.12
N LYS A 10 -4.10 -4.74 7.26
CA LYS A 10 -4.06 -5.94 8.08
C LYS A 10 -2.68 -6.10 8.70
N ILE A 11 -2.64 -6.38 9.99
CA ILE A 11 -1.40 -6.66 10.72
C ILE A 11 -1.22 -8.18 10.78
N HIS A 12 0.00 -8.63 10.51
CA HIS A 12 0.39 -10.04 10.58
C HIS A 12 1.50 -10.22 11.62
N ASP A 13 1.36 -11.19 12.51
CA ASP A 13 2.40 -11.56 13.49
C ASP A 13 3.53 -12.44 12.89
N LYS A 14 3.46 -12.71 11.58
CA LYS A 14 4.40 -13.57 10.87
C LYS A 14 4.72 -13.01 9.49
N ALA A 15 5.80 -13.49 8.89
CA ALA A 15 6.12 -13.20 7.50
C ALA A 15 4.97 -13.63 6.57
N ILE A 16 4.61 -12.74 5.65
CA ILE A 16 3.56 -12.94 4.66
C ILE A 16 4.10 -13.82 3.54
N ASN A 17 3.36 -14.86 3.15
CA ASN A 17 3.64 -15.66 1.96
C ASN A 17 2.63 -15.36 0.84
N GLY A 18 2.81 -16.00 -0.32
CA GLY A 18 1.92 -15.79 -1.48
C GLY A 18 0.45 -16.13 -1.24
N LYS A 19 0.12 -17.08 -0.36
CA LYS A 19 -1.27 -17.41 0.00
C LYS A 19 -1.87 -16.32 0.89
N ASP A 20 -1.11 -15.80 1.84
CA ASP A 20 -1.54 -14.68 2.68
C ASP A 20 -1.79 -13.43 1.81
N LEU A 21 -0.91 -13.14 0.86
CA LEU A 21 -1.09 -12.05 -0.12
C LEU A 21 -2.37 -12.22 -0.95
N LYS A 22 -2.66 -13.44 -1.42
CA LYS A 22 -3.89 -13.77 -2.14
C LYS A 22 -5.13 -13.42 -1.31
N THR A 23 -5.14 -13.80 -0.02
CA THR A 23 -6.22 -13.45 0.91
C THR A 23 -6.34 -11.95 1.09
N CYS A 24 -5.23 -11.23 1.28
CA CYS A 24 -5.24 -9.77 1.43
C CYS A 24 -5.82 -9.04 0.21
N LEU A 25 -5.49 -9.48 -1.02
CA LEU A 25 -6.03 -8.88 -2.23
C LEU A 25 -7.55 -9.11 -2.37
N PHE A 26 -8.03 -10.29 -1.99
CA PHE A 26 -9.47 -10.58 -1.95
C PHE A 26 -10.21 -9.71 -0.93
N GLU A 27 -9.69 -9.62 0.30
CA GLU A 27 -10.25 -8.77 1.36
C GLU A 27 -10.25 -7.29 0.97
N LEU A 28 -9.15 -6.81 0.39
CA LEU A 28 -9.04 -5.44 -0.11
C LEU A 28 -10.03 -5.15 -1.24
N LYS A 29 -10.21 -6.07 -2.21
CA LYS A 29 -11.22 -5.90 -3.25
C LYS A 29 -12.63 -5.77 -2.66
N ASN A 30 -12.98 -6.63 -1.70
CA ASN A 30 -14.30 -6.57 -1.07
C ASN A 30 -14.49 -5.25 -0.30
N ALA A 31 -13.46 -4.79 0.41
CA ALA A 31 -13.50 -3.49 1.08
C ALA A 31 -13.74 -2.34 0.10
N CYS A 32 -13.08 -2.35 -1.07
CA CYS A 32 -13.33 -1.36 -2.12
C CYS A 32 -14.78 -1.37 -2.62
N LEU A 33 -15.34 -2.57 -2.86
CA LEU A 33 -16.72 -2.71 -3.34
C LEU A 33 -17.74 -2.24 -2.30
N SER A 34 -17.51 -2.53 -1.01
CA SER A 34 -18.35 -2.04 0.09
C SER A 34 -18.31 -0.52 0.25
N LEU A 35 -17.24 0.13 -0.23
CA LEU A 35 -17.10 1.58 -0.27
C LEU A 35 -17.54 2.19 -1.62
N GLU A 36 -18.19 1.41 -2.48
CA GLU A 36 -18.66 1.82 -3.82
C GLU A 36 -17.53 2.32 -4.75
N ILE A 37 -16.30 1.85 -4.51
CA ILE A 37 -15.16 2.16 -5.37
C ILE A 37 -15.13 1.15 -6.53
N ASN A 38 -15.61 1.60 -7.68
CA ASN A 38 -15.61 0.85 -8.93
C ASN A 38 -14.33 1.10 -9.75
N ASP A 39 -14.13 0.33 -10.82
CA ASP A 39 -13.00 0.49 -11.77
C ASP A 39 -11.61 0.47 -11.11
N LEU A 40 -11.39 -0.55 -10.29
CA LEU A 40 -10.20 -0.70 -9.46
C LEU A 40 -8.96 -1.06 -10.26
N VAL A 41 -7.88 -0.32 -10.04
CA VAL A 41 -6.52 -0.69 -10.42
C VAL A 41 -5.70 -0.89 -9.16
N PHE A 42 -5.20 -2.10 -8.96
CA PHE A 42 -4.29 -2.44 -7.89
C PHE A 42 -2.86 -2.20 -8.35
N ILE A 43 -2.11 -1.38 -7.63
CA ILE A 43 -0.71 -1.09 -7.92
C ILE A 43 0.12 -1.70 -6.81
N LEU A 44 1.03 -2.60 -7.16
CA LEU A 44 2.00 -3.21 -6.25
C LEU A 44 3.42 -2.79 -6.64
N ASP A 45 4.36 -2.85 -5.70
CA ASP A 45 5.77 -2.81 -6.07
C ASP A 45 6.17 -4.11 -6.80
N ASN A 46 7.42 -4.19 -7.24
CA ASN A 46 7.91 -5.32 -8.03
C ASN A 46 8.54 -6.44 -7.17
N ASP A 47 8.16 -6.58 -5.90
CA ASP A 47 8.69 -7.65 -5.05
C ASP A 47 8.32 -9.04 -5.61
N ARG A 48 9.23 -10.00 -5.46
CA ARG A 48 9.06 -11.40 -5.87
C ARG A 48 7.82 -12.04 -5.26
N ILE A 49 7.43 -11.66 -4.04
CA ILE A 49 6.22 -12.22 -3.40
C ILE A 49 4.95 -11.90 -4.17
N HIS A 50 4.92 -10.79 -4.92
CA HIS A 50 3.78 -10.38 -5.73
C HIS A 50 3.69 -11.13 -7.07
N HIS A 51 4.77 -11.83 -7.46
CA HIS A 51 4.80 -12.72 -8.62
C HIS A 51 4.54 -14.19 -8.25
N TYR A 52 3.91 -14.42 -7.10
CA TYR A 52 3.51 -15.76 -6.68
C TYR A 52 2.60 -16.42 -7.73
N SER A 53 3.01 -17.58 -8.25
CA SER A 53 2.30 -18.29 -9.32
C SER A 53 0.85 -18.65 -8.99
N GLY A 54 0.49 -18.75 -7.71
CA GLY A 54 -0.89 -18.99 -7.27
C GLY A 54 -1.83 -17.79 -7.37
N LEU A 55 -1.35 -16.61 -7.78
CA LEU A 55 -2.16 -15.41 -7.98
C LEU A 55 -2.88 -15.38 -9.32
N SER A 56 -2.34 -15.98 -10.39
CA SER A 56 -2.89 -15.83 -11.76
C SER A 56 -4.36 -16.24 -11.85
N SER A 57 -4.72 -17.41 -11.31
CA SER A 57 -6.11 -17.88 -11.29
C SER A 57 -7.04 -16.98 -10.50
N MET A 58 -6.54 -16.32 -9.44
CA MET A 58 -7.33 -15.36 -8.68
C MET A 58 -7.55 -14.09 -9.49
N ILE A 59 -6.48 -13.54 -10.08
CA ILE A 59 -6.53 -12.31 -10.89
C ILE A 59 -7.57 -12.48 -12.00
N GLU A 60 -7.57 -13.62 -12.68
CA GLU A 60 -8.56 -13.97 -13.70
C GLU A 60 -9.97 -14.11 -13.10
N SER A 61 -10.16 -14.93 -12.06
CA SER A 61 -11.48 -15.19 -11.46
C SER A 61 -12.16 -13.95 -10.88
N LEU A 62 -11.35 -13.01 -10.37
CA LEU A 62 -11.81 -11.77 -9.76
C LEU A 62 -11.72 -10.60 -10.75
N ASN A 63 -11.31 -10.81 -12.00
CA ASN A 63 -11.09 -9.73 -12.97
C ASN A 63 -10.31 -8.54 -12.37
N LEU A 64 -9.20 -8.83 -11.68
CA LEU A 64 -8.37 -7.81 -11.04
C LEU A 64 -7.49 -7.14 -12.10
N ASN A 65 -7.52 -5.81 -12.17
CA ASN A 65 -6.51 -5.05 -12.89
C ASN A 65 -5.32 -4.80 -11.97
N LEU A 66 -4.26 -5.60 -12.14
CA LEU A 66 -3.04 -5.51 -11.34
C LEU A 66 -1.92 -4.90 -12.19
N GLN A 67 -1.28 -3.87 -11.65
CA GLN A 67 -0.14 -3.19 -12.25
C GLN A 67 1.04 -3.23 -11.28
N TYR A 68 2.24 -3.33 -11.83
CA TYR A 68 3.48 -3.35 -11.06
C TYR A 68 4.28 -2.09 -11.35
N LEU A 69 4.86 -1.52 -10.30
CA LEU A 69 5.81 -0.42 -10.44
C LEU A 69 7.13 -0.93 -11.05
N PRO A 70 7.88 -0.09 -11.78
CA PRO A 70 9.23 -0.41 -12.19
C PRO A 70 10.13 -0.72 -10.97
N ALA A 71 11.12 -1.57 -11.17
CA ALA A 71 12.10 -1.87 -10.11
C ALA A 71 12.81 -0.58 -9.63
N TYR A 72 13.18 -0.56 -8.34
CA TYR A 72 13.92 0.55 -7.72
C TYR A 72 13.26 1.93 -7.88
N SER A 73 11.93 2.00 -7.96
CA SER A 73 11.18 3.25 -8.13
C SER A 73 10.26 3.58 -6.93
N PRO A 74 10.79 3.65 -5.69
CA PRO A 74 9.95 3.90 -4.50
C PRO A 74 9.27 5.28 -4.53
N PHE A 75 9.83 6.28 -5.21
CA PHE A 75 9.15 7.56 -5.49
C PHE A 75 7.80 7.42 -6.21
N LEU A 76 7.59 6.34 -6.96
CA LEU A 76 6.32 6.03 -7.64
C LEU A 76 5.34 5.27 -6.74
N ASN A 77 5.74 4.88 -5.52
CA ASN A 77 4.91 4.12 -4.62
C ASN A 77 4.39 5.02 -3.48
N PRO A 78 3.11 5.46 -3.51
CA PRO A 78 2.55 6.30 -2.45
C PRO A 78 2.65 5.68 -1.05
N ILE A 79 2.65 4.35 -0.95
CA ILE A 79 2.68 3.66 0.35
C ILE A 79 3.96 3.93 1.12
N GLU A 80 5.08 4.22 0.45
CA GLU A 80 6.36 4.54 1.11
C GLU A 80 6.22 5.78 2.00
N ASN A 81 5.55 6.83 1.51
CA ASN A 81 5.30 8.04 2.29
C ASN A 81 4.30 7.78 3.43
N CYS A 82 3.32 6.91 3.21
CA CYS A 82 2.38 6.49 4.24
C CYS A 82 3.07 5.72 5.36
N LEU A 83 3.90 4.72 5.04
CA LEU A 83 4.69 3.94 5.98
C LEU A 83 5.66 4.83 6.76
N LEU A 84 6.29 5.82 6.10
CA LEU A 84 7.18 6.77 6.77
C LEU A 84 6.44 7.57 7.86
N ILE A 85 5.28 8.16 7.53
CA ILE A 85 4.48 8.93 8.48
C ILE A 85 3.91 8.04 9.59
N TRP A 86 3.37 6.89 9.21
CA TRP A 86 2.83 5.91 10.16
C TRP A 86 3.90 5.47 11.15
N LYS A 87 5.10 5.12 10.68
CA LYS A 87 6.25 4.78 11.54
C LYS A 87 6.60 5.92 12.50
N ASN A 88 6.61 7.17 12.02
CA ASN A 88 6.91 8.33 12.86
C ASN A 88 5.86 8.53 13.96
N TYR A 89 4.58 8.27 13.69
CA TYR A 89 3.56 8.28 14.73
C TYR A 89 3.82 7.20 15.79
N VAL A 90 4.10 5.96 15.38
CA VAL A 90 4.43 4.86 16.31
C VAL A 90 5.63 5.21 17.19
N ILE A 91 6.71 5.75 16.60
CA ILE A 91 7.94 6.10 17.34
C ILE A 91 7.66 7.15 18.43
N ARG A 92 6.85 8.16 18.12
CA ARG A 92 6.50 9.25 19.07
C ARG A 92 5.68 8.79 20.27
N MET A 93 5.08 7.61 20.20
CA MET A 93 4.31 7.05 21.31
C MET A 93 5.18 6.30 22.32
N GLU A 94 6.47 6.09 22.04
CA GLU A 94 7.46 5.55 22.99
C GLU A 94 7.03 4.23 23.66
N ALA A 95 6.68 3.22 22.85
CA ALA A 95 6.29 1.90 23.36
C ALA A 95 7.38 1.29 24.28
N LEU A 96 6.97 0.82 25.46
CA LEU A 96 7.86 0.22 26.46
C LEU A 96 7.93 -1.31 26.35
N ASN A 97 7.01 -1.93 25.60
CA ASN A 97 6.96 -3.38 25.40
C ASN A 97 6.27 -3.73 24.07
N GLU A 98 6.36 -5.00 23.68
CA GLU A 98 5.81 -5.51 22.42
C GLU A 98 4.30 -5.31 22.31
N THR A 99 3.54 -5.53 23.38
CA THR A 99 2.08 -5.36 23.36
C THR A 99 1.70 -3.90 23.11
N GLN A 100 2.37 -2.96 23.77
CA GLN A 100 2.18 -1.53 23.51
C GLN A 100 2.56 -1.18 22.07
N LEU A 101 3.68 -1.70 21.58
CA LEU A 101 4.12 -1.45 20.20
C LEU A 101 3.06 -1.92 19.18
N LYS A 102 2.52 -3.14 19.34
CA LYS A 102 1.47 -3.67 18.45
C LYS A 102 0.21 -2.81 18.49
N ASN A 103 -0.21 -2.40 19.68
CA ASN A 103 -1.37 -1.51 19.84
C ASN A 103 -1.12 -0.15 19.19
N PHE A 104 0.09 0.41 19.31
CA PHE A 104 0.45 1.68 18.70
C PHE A 104 0.54 1.58 17.18
N ILE A 105 1.06 0.48 16.63
CA ILE A 105 1.05 0.21 15.19
C ILE A 105 -0.40 0.27 14.69
N ASP A 106 -1.32 -0.49 15.30
CA ASP A 106 -2.71 -0.51 14.83
C ASP A 106 -3.42 0.85 15.00
N PHE A 107 -3.33 1.45 16.18
CA PHE A 107 -4.03 2.71 16.47
C PHE A 107 -3.50 3.88 15.63
N SER A 108 -2.17 4.03 15.52
CA SER A 108 -1.56 5.16 14.82
C SER A 108 -1.81 5.17 13.31
N PHE A 109 -2.24 4.05 12.73
CA PHE A 109 -2.70 4.06 11.34
C PHE A 109 -3.95 4.93 11.18
N ASN A 110 -4.72 5.19 12.24
CA ASN A 110 -5.83 6.13 12.26
C ASN A 110 -5.44 7.60 12.15
N GLU A 111 -4.18 7.92 12.43
CA GLU A 111 -3.63 9.28 12.30
C GLU A 111 -3.25 9.63 10.85
N VAL A 112 -3.25 8.66 9.94
CA VAL A 112 -3.07 8.92 8.50
C VAL A 112 -4.36 9.48 7.92
N THR A 113 -4.38 10.79 7.65
CA THR A 113 -5.57 11.51 7.20
C THR A 113 -5.76 11.43 5.68
N LEU A 114 -6.93 11.87 5.22
CA LEU A 114 -7.22 12.04 3.79
C LEU A 114 -6.23 13.01 3.13
N ASP A 115 -5.92 14.14 3.79
CA ASP A 115 -4.97 15.13 3.28
C ASP A 115 -3.55 14.55 3.15
N ASN A 116 -3.15 13.65 4.06
CA ASN A 116 -1.90 12.92 3.93
C ASN A 116 -1.92 12.06 2.65
N CYS A 117 -2.96 11.25 2.47
CA CYS A 117 -3.10 10.39 1.28
C CYS A 117 -3.07 11.20 -0.02
N ASP A 118 -3.85 12.28 -0.12
CA ASP A 118 -3.85 13.15 -1.29
C ASP A 118 -2.47 13.76 -1.56
N CYS A 119 -1.74 14.17 -0.51
CA CYS A 119 -0.35 14.63 -0.63
C CYS A 119 0.58 13.56 -1.21
N PHE A 120 0.46 12.29 -0.78
CA PHE A 120 1.27 11.19 -1.29
C PHE A 120 1.04 10.95 -2.77
N TYR A 121 -0.22 10.98 -3.20
CA TYR A 121 -0.58 10.81 -4.61
C TYR A 121 -0.13 12.00 -5.48
N ARG A 122 -0.26 13.23 -4.98
CA ARG A 122 0.31 14.41 -5.68
C ARG A 122 1.82 14.30 -5.85
N LYS A 123 2.54 13.84 -4.83
CA LYS A 123 3.99 13.59 -4.92
C LYS A 123 4.30 12.53 -5.99
N MET A 124 3.62 11.38 -5.95
CA MET A 124 3.75 10.33 -6.97
C MET A 124 3.52 10.87 -8.39
N LEU A 125 2.43 11.61 -8.62
CA LEU A 125 2.08 12.15 -9.94
C LEU A 125 3.15 13.10 -10.51
N ARG A 126 3.84 13.87 -9.65
CA ARG A 126 4.97 14.70 -10.08
C ARG A 126 6.09 13.85 -10.66
N TYR A 127 6.41 12.72 -10.03
CA TYR A 127 7.45 11.83 -10.54
C TYR A 127 7.02 11.04 -11.77
N ILE A 128 5.75 10.67 -11.90
CA ILE A 128 5.24 10.01 -13.13
C ILE A 128 5.55 10.87 -14.36
N ASN A 129 5.26 12.17 -14.31
CA ASN A 129 5.52 13.08 -15.43
C ASN A 129 7.02 13.18 -15.76
N ARG A 130 7.86 13.26 -14.73
CA ARG A 130 9.32 13.33 -14.89
C ARG A 130 9.88 12.03 -15.47
N SER A 131 9.41 10.88 -14.99
CA SER A 131 9.76 9.56 -15.52
C SER A 131 9.33 9.41 -16.98
N ALA A 132 8.13 9.89 -17.35
CA ALA A 132 7.66 9.87 -18.73
C ALA A 132 8.55 10.71 -19.67
N ASN A 133 9.17 11.77 -19.14
CA ASN A 133 10.15 12.61 -19.84
C ASN A 133 11.58 12.04 -19.78
N SER A 134 11.79 10.84 -19.23
CA SER A 134 13.12 10.23 -19.04
C SER A 134 14.08 11.10 -18.23
N GLU A 135 13.56 11.90 -17.29
CA GLU A 135 14.40 12.67 -16.38
C GLU A 135 15.13 11.76 -15.39
N VAL A 136 16.35 12.15 -15.01
CA VAL A 136 17.06 11.50 -13.91
C VAL A 136 16.38 11.88 -12.59
N ILE A 137 15.90 10.87 -11.87
CA ILE A 137 15.30 11.03 -10.55
C ILE A 137 16.38 10.78 -9.49
N LEU A 138 16.72 11.82 -8.75
CA LEU A 138 17.54 11.74 -7.54
C LEU A 138 16.59 11.86 -6.35
N GLU A 139 16.50 10.80 -5.55
CA GLU A 139 15.79 10.77 -4.25
C GLU A 139 16.76 10.90 -3.08
#